data_AF-A0A258GY63-F1
#
_entry.id   AF-A0A258GY63-F1
#
_cell.length_a   1.000
_cell.length_b   1.000
_cell.length_c   1.000
_cell.angle_alpha   90.00
_cell.angle_beta   90.00
_cell.angle_gamma   90.00
#
_symmetry.space_group_name_H-M   'P 1'
#
loop_
_entity.id
_entity.type
_entity.pdbx_description
1 polymer ?
#
loop_
_entity_poly.entity_id
_entity_poly.type
_entity_poly.pdbx_seq_one_letter_code
_entity_poly.pdbx_strand_id
1 'polypeptide(L)'
;MGVTAPSEISRYRGHWVGWVKDPLIETHGLTFDRTPAGLIVAPPGKVRVCAWHMDFDERPTCYLDVASADEARAICGGLFEACGWNVDFATAHDDAGGVIVAAPY
;
A
#
# COMPACT_ATOMS: atom_id res chain seq x y z
N MET A 1 -15.60 18.72 -4.01
CA MET A 1 -15.03 17.39 -3.69
C MET A 1 -14.79 16.70 -5.01
N GLY A 2 -13.57 16.77 -5.53
CA GLY A 2 -13.23 16.19 -6.83
C GLY A 2 -13.00 14.70 -6.66
N VAL A 3 -13.85 13.87 -7.25
CA VAL A 3 -13.58 12.45 -7.44
C VAL A 3 -12.44 12.39 -8.45
N THR A 4 -11.25 11.99 -8.02
CA THR A 4 -10.08 11.83 -8.89
C THR A 4 -10.47 10.91 -10.03
N ALA A 5 -10.37 11.37 -11.28
CA ALA A 5 -10.83 10.59 -12.42
C ALA A 5 -10.00 9.30 -12.54
N PRO A 6 -10.56 8.17 -13.03
CA PRO A 6 -9.85 6.89 -13.16
C PRO A 6 -8.46 7.04 -13.81
N SER A 7 -8.38 7.80 -14.91
CA SER A 7 -7.12 8.09 -15.62
C SER A 7 -6.05 8.77 -14.75
N GLU A 8 -6.43 9.54 -13.74
CA GLU A 8 -5.49 10.21 -12.83
C GLU A 8 -4.93 9.27 -11.77
N ILE A 9 -5.64 8.18 -11.44
CA ILE A 9 -5.18 7.19 -10.46
C ILE A 9 -4.11 6.27 -11.07
N SER A 10 -4.17 6.02 -12.37
CA SER A 10 -3.16 5.20 -13.07
C SER A 10 -1.74 5.77 -13.00
N ARG A 11 -1.57 7.06 -12.69
CA ARG A 11 -0.25 7.70 -12.53
C ARG A 11 0.57 7.10 -11.38
N TYR A 12 -0.07 6.49 -10.40
CA TYR A 12 0.60 5.94 -9.21
C TYR A 12 1.35 4.63 -9.45
N ARG A 13 1.14 3.96 -10.60
CA ARG A 13 1.70 2.64 -10.91
C ARG A 13 3.23 2.58 -10.75
N GLY A 14 3.95 3.66 -11.07
CA GLY A 14 5.41 3.74 -10.96
C GLY A 14 5.95 4.21 -9.61
N HIS A 15 5.09 4.47 -8.62
CA HIS A 15 5.47 5.12 -7.35
C HIS A 15 5.38 4.19 -6.13
N TRP A 16 4.89 2.96 -6.31
CA TRP A 16 4.82 1.98 -5.25
C TRP A 16 6.22 1.50 -4.84
N VAL A 17 6.43 1.38 -3.54
CA VAL A 17 7.66 0.88 -2.94
C VAL A 17 7.37 -0.50 -2.35
N GLY A 18 8.10 -1.51 -2.79
CA GLY A 18 8.01 -2.86 -2.22
C GLY A 18 8.51 -2.87 -0.77
N TRP A 19 7.69 -3.41 0.13
CA TRP A 19 8.09 -3.68 1.52
C TRP A 19 9.03 -4.87 1.60
N VAL A 20 8.77 -5.87 0.76
CA VAL A 20 9.66 -7.00 0.55
C VAL A 20 10.61 -6.60 -0.58
N LYS A 21 11.86 -6.30 -0.21
CA LYS A 21 13.01 -6.40 -1.12
C LYS A 21 13.83 -7.55 -0.63
N ASP A 22 14.01 -8.58 -1.43
CA ASP A 22 14.78 -9.73 -1.00
C ASP A 22 15.88 -10.07 -1.99
N PRO A 23 17.15 -9.78 -1.63
CA PRO A 23 18.34 -10.15 -2.41
C PRO A 23 18.69 -11.63 -2.49
N LEU A 24 18.08 -12.49 -1.68
CA LEU A 24 18.15 -13.95 -1.73
C LEU A 24 16.91 -14.58 -2.39
N ILE A 25 15.79 -13.86 -2.58
CA ILE A 25 14.92 -14.03 -3.76
C ILE A 25 15.65 -13.59 -5.02
N GLU A 26 16.42 -12.52 -4.90
CA GLU A 26 17.20 -11.94 -5.99
C GLU A 26 18.55 -12.67 -6.23
N THR A 27 18.81 -13.79 -5.52
CA THR A 27 19.86 -14.80 -5.85
C THR A 27 19.41 -16.29 -5.83
N HIS A 28 18.29 -16.68 -5.18
CA HIS A 28 17.71 -18.05 -5.19
C HIS A 28 16.17 -18.14 -5.27
N GLY A 29 15.45 -17.02 -5.17
CA GLY A 29 13.99 -16.99 -5.32
C GLY A 29 13.17 -17.57 -4.17
N LEU A 30 13.37 -17.19 -2.88
CA LEU A 30 12.31 -17.08 -1.81
C LEU A 30 12.85 -16.79 -0.39
N THR A 31 12.51 -15.63 0.21
CA THR A 31 12.51 -15.40 1.67
C THR A 31 11.25 -14.63 2.07
N PHE A 32 10.47 -15.20 2.98
CA PHE A 32 9.31 -14.53 3.59
C PHE A 32 9.73 -13.97 4.95
N ASP A 33 9.73 -12.65 5.09
CA ASP A 33 9.87 -11.99 6.38
C ASP A 33 8.58 -12.22 7.19
N ARG A 34 8.67 -13.09 8.20
CA ARG A 34 7.59 -13.41 9.17
C ARG A 34 7.70 -12.62 10.47
N THR A 35 8.46 -11.54 10.47
CA THR A 35 8.46 -10.63 11.62
C THR A 35 7.07 -9.99 11.67
N PRO A 36 6.38 -10.01 12.84
CA PRO A 36 5.09 -9.34 12.98
C PRO A 36 5.17 -7.93 12.38
N ALA A 37 4.15 -7.51 11.62
CA ALA A 37 4.06 -6.11 11.23
C ALA A 37 4.09 -5.29 12.52
N GLY A 38 5.19 -4.54 12.72
CA GLY A 38 5.15 -3.42 13.65
C GLY A 38 4.03 -2.46 13.21
N LEU A 39 3.70 -1.51 14.07
CA LEU A 39 2.72 -0.47 13.72
C LEU A 39 3.10 0.17 12.37
N ILE A 40 2.18 0.12 11.41
CA ILE A 40 2.37 0.77 10.12
C ILE A 40 2.12 2.26 10.32
N VAL A 41 3.17 3.06 10.14
CA VAL A 41 3.11 4.52 10.24
C VAL A 41 3.55 5.16 8.94
N ALA A 42 2.90 6.27 8.58
CA ALA A 42 3.33 7.13 7.50
C ALA A 42 4.46 8.08 7.95
N PRO A 43 5.25 8.64 7.01
CA PRO A 43 6.10 9.78 7.32
C PRO A 43 5.27 10.97 7.84
N PRO A 44 5.86 11.87 8.67
CA PRO A 44 5.13 13.02 9.21
C PRO A 44 4.41 13.84 8.13
N GLY A 45 3.12 14.11 8.34
CA GLY A 45 2.28 14.86 7.40
C GLY A 45 1.97 14.13 6.09
N LYS A 46 2.14 12.81 6.04
CA LYS A 46 1.75 11.94 4.93
C LYS A 46 0.72 10.91 5.37
N VAL A 47 0.12 10.25 4.40
CA VAL A 47 -0.68 9.05 4.58
C VAL A 47 -0.02 7.92 3.81
N ARG A 48 0.16 6.77 4.46
CA ARG A 48 0.73 5.58 3.84
C ARG A 48 -0.37 4.65 3.41
N VAL A 49 -0.53 4.49 2.10
CA VAL A 49 -1.35 3.44 1.50
C VAL A 49 -0.52 2.17 1.43
N CYS A 50 -1.08 1.05 1.88
CA CYS A 50 -0.46 -0.26 1.85
C CYS A 50 -1.32 -1.20 1.04
N ALA A 51 -0.75 -1.83 0.01
CA ALA A 51 -1.43 -2.85 -0.77
C ALA A 51 -1.03 -4.24 -0.26
N TRP A 52 -2.02 -5.12 -0.19
CA TRP A 52 -1.91 -6.42 0.42
C TRP A 52 -2.21 -7.52 -0.60
N HIS A 53 -1.54 -8.65 -0.39
CA HIS A 53 -1.94 -9.92 -0.96
C HIS A 53 -2.46 -10.80 0.16
N MET A 54 -3.58 -11.49 -0.07
CA MET A 54 -4.17 -12.41 0.91
C MET A 54 -3.25 -13.60 1.22
N ASP A 55 -2.30 -13.90 0.34
CA ASP A 55 -1.28 -14.92 0.59
C ASP A 55 -0.18 -14.43 1.55
N PHE A 56 -0.12 -13.13 1.83
CA PHE A 56 0.85 -12.47 2.72
C PHE A 56 0.12 -11.88 3.92
N ASP A 57 -0.28 -12.75 4.85
CA ASP A 57 -1.12 -12.39 6.00
C ASP A 57 -0.46 -11.42 6.99
N GLU A 58 0.87 -11.37 7.04
CA GLU A 58 1.57 -10.66 8.11
C GLU A 58 2.04 -9.25 7.73
N ARG A 59 2.19 -8.93 6.43
CA ARG A 59 2.72 -7.63 5.96
C ARG A 59 2.21 -7.22 4.58
N PRO A 60 2.03 -5.91 4.34
CA PRO A 60 1.68 -5.43 3.01
C PRO A 60 2.82 -5.68 2.03
N THR A 61 2.49 -5.99 0.78
CA THR A 61 3.47 -6.30 -0.27
C THR A 61 4.20 -5.03 -0.72
N CYS A 62 3.48 -3.91 -0.78
CA CYS A 62 4.03 -2.61 -1.14
C CYS A 62 3.28 -1.46 -0.47
N TYR A 63 3.87 -0.27 -0.53
CA TYR A 63 3.25 0.95 -0.06
C TYR A 63 3.47 2.13 -0.98
N LEU A 64 2.65 3.16 -0.75
CA LEU A 64 2.69 4.44 -1.42
C LEU A 64 2.39 5.54 -0.39
N ASP A 65 3.29 6.51 -0.26
CA ASP A 65 3.10 7.65 0.64
C ASP A 65 2.46 8.82 -0.13
N VAL A 66 1.31 9.28 0.33
CA VAL A 66 0.51 10.32 -0.32
C VAL A 66 0.29 11.52 0.59
N ALA A 67 -0.15 12.65 0.02
CA ALA A 67 -0.18 13.92 0.74
C ALA A 67 -1.44 14.10 1.60
N SER A 68 -2.50 13.32 1.36
CA SER A 68 -3.77 13.51 2.06
C SER A 68 -4.59 12.23 2.22
N ALA A 69 -5.50 12.25 3.20
CA ALA A 69 -6.45 11.15 3.43
C ALA A 69 -7.43 10.96 2.26
N ASP A 70 -7.83 12.03 1.57
CA ASP A 70 -8.74 11.94 0.43
C ASP A 70 -8.06 11.29 -0.78
N GLU A 71 -6.81 11.64 -1.04
CA GLU A 71 -5.97 10.97 -2.03
C GLU A 71 -5.80 9.48 -1.71
N ALA A 72 -5.53 9.15 -0.43
CA ALA A 72 -5.42 7.76 0.01
C ALA A 72 -6.72 6.98 -0.20
N ARG A 73 -7.88 7.56 0.13
CA ARG A 73 -9.21 6.94 -0.09
C ARG A 73 -9.47 6.69 -1.57
N ALA A 74 -9.14 7.66 -2.42
CA ALA A 74 -9.30 7.51 -3.87
C ALA A 74 -8.43 6.35 -4.39
N ILE A 75 -7.18 6.25 -3.94
CA ILE A 75 -6.28 5.17 -4.33
C ILE A 75 -6.76 3.82 -3.81
N CYS A 76 -7.21 3.71 -2.55
CA CYS A 76 -7.77 2.46 -2.04
C CYS A 76 -9.02 2.02 -2.81
N GLY A 77 -9.89 2.96 -3.20
CA GLY A 77 -11.06 2.67 -4.03
C GLY A 77 -10.73 2.30 -5.48
N GLY A 78 -9.62 2.81 -6.02
CA GLY A 78 -9.11 2.56 -7.37
C GLY A 78 -7.88 1.64 -7.40
N LEU A 79 -7.71 0.77 -6.41
CA LEU A 79 -6.44 0.09 -6.14
C LEU A 79 -5.87 -0.65 -7.36
N PHE A 80 -6.67 -1.45 -8.04
CA PHE A 80 -6.22 -2.21 -9.21
C PHE A 80 -5.67 -1.31 -10.31
N GLU A 81 -6.29 -0.15 -10.52
CA GLU A 81 -5.82 0.83 -11.50
C GLU A 81 -4.55 1.55 -11.01
N ALA A 82 -4.49 1.88 -9.72
CA ALA A 82 -3.37 2.56 -9.07
C ALA A 82 -2.10 1.71 -9.01
N CYS A 83 -2.25 0.41 -8.75
CA CYS A 83 -1.15 -0.53 -8.62
C CYS A 83 -0.75 -1.08 -9.99
N GLY A 84 -1.72 -1.52 -10.81
CA GLY A 84 -1.47 -2.08 -12.14
C GLY A 84 -1.08 -3.57 -12.15
N TRP A 85 -1.16 -4.25 -11.00
CA TRP A 85 -0.94 -5.68 -10.82
C TRP A 85 -1.93 -6.23 -9.78
N ASN A 86 -2.05 -7.56 -9.68
CA ASN A 86 -2.99 -8.18 -8.75
C ASN A 86 -2.58 -7.83 -7.32
N VAL A 87 -3.50 -7.27 -6.55
CA VAL A 87 -3.44 -7.04 -5.10
C VAL A 87 -4.87 -7.21 -4.61
N ASP A 88 -5.06 -7.73 -3.40
CA ASP A 88 -6.38 -8.15 -2.94
C ASP A 88 -7.16 -7.00 -2.27
N PHE A 89 -6.46 -6.16 -1.52
CA PHE A 89 -7.03 -4.98 -0.88
C PHE A 89 -5.94 -3.96 -0.52
N ALA A 90 -6.37 -2.77 -0.10
CA ALA A 90 -5.48 -1.75 0.42
C ALA A 90 -6.02 -1.14 1.71
N THR A 91 -5.08 -0.77 2.58
CA THR A 91 -5.32 -0.04 3.83
C THR A 91 -4.59 1.30 3.79
N ALA A 92 -5.01 2.28 4.56
CA ALA A 92 -4.31 3.56 4.66
C ALA A 92 -4.10 3.96 6.13
N HIS A 93 -2.89 4.43 6.45
CA HIS A 93 -2.45 4.73 7.81
C HIS A 93 -1.84 6.14 7.89
N ASP A 94 -2.07 6.86 8.99
CA ASP A 94 -1.42 8.15 9.26
C ASP A 94 -0.04 8.00 9.94
N ASP A 95 0.56 9.11 10.32
CA ASP A 95 1.89 9.16 10.97
C ASP A 95 1.86 8.75 12.45
N ALA A 96 0.68 8.63 13.06
CA ALA A 96 0.47 8.04 14.38
C ALA A 96 0.10 6.54 14.32
N GLY A 97 -0.03 5.98 13.11
CA GLY A 97 -0.51 4.61 12.88
C GLY A 97 -2.02 4.45 13.02
N GLY A 98 -2.76 5.56 13.00
CA GLY A 98 -4.21 5.59 12.90
C GLY A 98 -4.69 5.11 11.54
N VAL A 99 -5.73 4.28 11.54
CA VAL A 99 -6.30 3.70 10.32
C VAL A 99 -7.28 4.69 9.68
N ILE A 100 -6.98 5.10 8.46
CA ILE A 100 -7.83 5.96 7.61
C ILE A 100 -8.74 5.11 6.71
N VAL A 101 -8.20 4.03 6.17
CA VAL A 101 -8.94 3.01 5.40
C VAL A 101 -8.58 1.64 5.98
N ALA A 102 -9.57 0.95 6.52
CA ALA A 102 -9.41 -0.37 7.13
C ALA A 102 -9.43 -1.48 6.08
N ALA A 103 -8.96 -2.67 6.49
CA ALA A 103 -9.17 -3.88 5.71
C ALA A 103 -10.68 -4.15 5.56
N PRO A 104 -11.12 -4.79 4.46
CA PRO A 104 -12.53 -4.99 4.19
C PRO A 104 -13.20 -6.11 5.01
N TYR A 105 -12.48 -6.78 5.92
CA TYR A 105 -12.95 -7.92 6.72
C TYR A 105 -12.39 -7.92 8.14
#